data_AF-A0A484MH54-F1
#
_entry.id   AF-A0A484MH54-F1
#
_cell.length_a   1.000
_cell.length_b   1.000
_cell.length_c   1.000
_cell.angle_alpha   90.00
_cell.angle_beta   90.00
_cell.angle_gamma   90.00
#
_symmetry.space_group_name_H-M   'P 1'
#
loop_
_entity.id
_entity.type
_entity.pdbx_description
1 polymer ?
#
loop_
_entity_poly.entity_id
_entity_poly.type
_entity_poly.pdbx_seq_one_letter_code
_entity_poly.pdbx_strand_id
1 'polypeptide(L)'
;MQNLKSSDFHFICPERISNHAEGIEQYGIVVNLREGGGAAETINALLHAVYVREGLLCHWNLKGLNSSEAFVQEWLELTEDGKKWADVDFNLVVEQMPLLGWSCKNILLSTQEQARYSFLADL
;
A
#
# COMPACT_ATOMS: atom_id res chain seq x y z
N MET A 1 -13.83 1.02 -11.28
CA MET A 1 -13.34 -0.23 -10.67
C MET A 1 -13.49 -1.36 -11.68
N GLN A 2 -12.47 -1.57 -12.52
CA GLN A 2 -12.43 -2.75 -13.38
C GLN A 2 -11.82 -3.92 -12.58
N ASN A 3 -12.54 -5.05 -12.56
CA ASN A 3 -12.08 -6.40 -12.20
C ASN A 3 -11.14 -6.54 -10.99
N LEU A 4 -11.67 -6.30 -9.78
CA LEU A 4 -11.11 -6.95 -8.59
C LEU A 4 -11.19 -8.47 -8.80
N LYS A 5 -10.04 -9.12 -9.00
CA LYS A 5 -10.02 -10.58 -9.13
C LYS A 5 -10.31 -11.18 -7.77
N SER A 6 -10.90 -12.37 -7.75
CA SER A 6 -11.09 -13.12 -6.51
C SER A 6 -9.77 -13.44 -5.78
N SER A 7 -8.64 -13.30 -6.48
CA SER A 7 -7.27 -13.45 -5.95
C SER A 7 -6.68 -12.17 -5.36
N ASP A 8 -7.31 -11.01 -5.55
CA ASP A 8 -6.78 -9.75 -5.03
C ASP A 8 -7.21 -9.59 -3.56
N PHE A 9 -6.22 -9.55 -2.66
CA PHE A 9 -6.44 -9.33 -1.22
C PHE A 9 -6.40 -7.87 -0.82
N HIS A 10 -5.99 -6.97 -1.71
CA HIS A 10 -6.03 -5.53 -1.49
C HIS A 10 -6.27 -4.77 -2.79
N PHE A 11 -6.71 -3.53 -2.64
CA PHE A 11 -6.73 -2.54 -3.72
C PHE A 11 -6.48 -1.14 -3.19
N ILE A 12 -5.99 -0.29 -4.08
CA ILE A 12 -5.57 1.08 -3.77
C ILE A 12 -6.54 2.04 -4.49
N CYS A 13 -7.05 3.01 -3.74
CA CYS A 13 -7.89 4.08 -4.25
C CYS A 13 -7.22 5.44 -4.03
N PRO A 14 -7.36 6.38 -4.98
CA PRO A 14 -6.98 7.75 -4.75
C PRO A 14 -8.05 8.40 -3.86
N GLU A 15 -7.63 9.11 -2.83
CA GLU A 15 -8.52 9.91 -1.99
C GLU A 15 -8.19 11.38 -2.16
N ARG A 16 -9.19 12.21 -2.45
CA ARG A 16 -9.01 13.66 -2.51
C ARG A 16 -8.94 14.22 -1.10
N ILE A 17 -7.81 14.83 -0.76
CA ILE A 17 -7.62 15.55 0.49
C ILE A 17 -7.99 17.01 0.22
N SER A 18 -9.23 17.38 0.55
CA SER A 18 -9.71 18.75 0.35
C SER A 18 -9.22 19.66 1.48
N ASN A 19 -8.16 20.41 1.24
CA ASN A 19 -7.88 21.63 2.01
C ASN A 19 -8.50 22.82 1.26
N HIS A 20 -9.65 23.28 1.73
CA HIS A 20 -10.40 24.41 1.14
C HIS A 20 -9.64 25.74 1.06
N ALA A 21 -8.42 25.83 1.62
CA ALA A 21 -7.66 27.06 1.77
C ALA A 21 -6.66 27.37 0.65
N GLU A 22 -6.16 26.39 -0.12
CA GLU A 22 -4.97 26.60 -0.97
C GLU A 22 -5.17 26.36 -2.47
N GLY A 23 -6.34 25.89 -2.93
CA GLY A 23 -6.59 25.66 -4.37
C GLY A 23 -5.69 24.60 -5.02
N ILE A 24 -4.80 23.97 -4.27
CA ILE A 24 -3.98 22.83 -4.66
C ILE A 24 -4.76 21.56 -4.31
N GLU A 25 -5.10 20.76 -5.32
CA GLU A 25 -5.70 19.45 -5.08
C GLU A 25 -4.63 18.49 -4.55
N GLN A 26 -4.74 18.10 -3.29
CA GLN A 26 -3.88 17.05 -2.71
C GLN A 26 -4.58 15.69 -2.83
N TYR A 27 -3.80 14.67 -3.18
CA TYR A 27 -4.29 13.30 -3.30
C TYR A 27 -3.57 12.41 -2.30
N GLY A 28 -4.35 11.72 -1.48
CA GLY A 28 -3.93 10.64 -0.60
C GLY A 28 -4.17 9.29 -1.25
N ILE A 29 -3.73 8.24 -0.56
CA ILE A 29 -3.91 6.85 -0.94
C ILE A 29 -4.71 6.16 0.16
N VAL A 30 -5.78 5.47 -0.24
CA VAL A 30 -6.52 4.56 0.64
C VAL A 30 -6.23 3.13 0.22
N VAL A 31 -5.69 2.36 1.16
CA VAL A 31 -5.46 0.92 0.99
C VAL A 31 -6.64 0.17 1.59
N ASN A 32 -7.34 -0.59 0.77
CA ASN A 32 -8.43 -1.44 1.20
C ASN A 32 -7.93 -2.88 1.29
N LEU A 33 -8.03 -3.49 2.46
CA LEU A 33 -7.70 -4.89 2.69
C LEU A 33 -8.98 -5.73 2.67
N ARG A 34 -8.93 -6.88 2.00
CA ARG A 34 -10.01 -7.84 1.97
C ARG A 34 -10.02 -8.64 3.27
N GLU A 35 -11.23 -8.90 3.78
CA GLU A 35 -11.43 -9.83 4.89
C GLU A 35 -10.80 -11.20 4.59
N GLY A 36 -10.07 -11.75 5.56
CA GLY A 36 -9.33 -13.00 5.42
C GLY A 36 -7.89 -12.84 4.89
N GLY A 37 -7.46 -11.63 4.54
CA GLY A 37 -6.05 -11.34 4.28
C GLY A 37 -5.21 -11.47 5.56
N GLY A 38 -4.09 -12.19 5.47
CA GLY A 38 -3.15 -12.37 6.56
C GLY A 38 -2.05 -11.31 6.58
N ALA A 39 -1.01 -11.62 7.33
CA ALA A 39 0.17 -10.76 7.43
C ALA A 39 0.89 -10.55 6.08
N ALA A 40 1.01 -11.61 5.28
CA ALA A 40 1.66 -11.55 3.97
C ALA A 40 0.93 -10.58 3.03
N GLU A 41 -0.39 -10.71 2.95
CA GLU A 41 -1.24 -9.84 2.14
C GLU A 41 -1.18 -8.40 2.64
N THR A 42 -1.13 -8.20 3.96
CA THR A 42 -0.98 -6.87 4.58
C THR A 42 0.36 -6.22 4.24
N ILE A 43 1.47 -6.97 4.35
CA ILE A 43 2.81 -6.48 4.00
C ILE A 43 2.86 -6.12 2.51
N ASN A 44 2.35 -6.99 1.64
CA ASN A 44 2.32 -6.72 0.21
C ASN A 44 1.45 -5.50 -0.13
N ALA A 45 0.33 -5.32 0.57
CA ALA A 45 -0.54 -4.16 0.39
C ALA A 45 0.13 -2.84 0.79
N LEU A 46 0.86 -2.84 1.90
CA LEU A 46 1.62 -1.68 2.34
C LEU A 46 2.79 -1.38 1.38
N LEU A 47 3.49 -2.41 0.91
CA LEU A 47 4.56 -2.26 -0.07
C LEU A 47 4.05 -1.69 -1.40
N HIS A 48 2.91 -2.19 -1.87
CA HIS A 48 2.21 -1.64 -3.03
C HIS A 48 1.87 -0.15 -2.84
N ALA A 49 1.37 0.23 -1.66
CA ALA A 49 1.06 1.62 -1.35
C ALA A 49 2.30 2.52 -1.32
N VAL A 50 3.45 2.01 -0.85
CA VAL A 50 4.72 2.73 -0.88
C VAL A 50 5.12 3.03 -2.33
N TYR A 51 5.11 2.03 -3.22
CA TYR A 51 5.47 2.24 -4.62
C TYR A 51 4.54 3.19 -5.36
N VAL A 52 3.22 3.09 -5.12
CA VAL A 52 2.26 4.05 -5.68
C VAL A 52 2.57 5.45 -5.17
N ARG A 53 2.83 5.62 -3.87
CA ARG A 53 3.17 6.92 -3.28
C ARG A 53 4.46 7.51 -3.86
N GLU A 54 5.49 6.70 -4.05
CA GLU A 54 6.74 7.17 -4.67
C GLU A 54 6.52 7.60 -6.11
N GLY A 55 5.76 6.84 -6.89
CA GLY A 55 5.43 7.22 -8.25
C GLY A 55 4.56 8.48 -8.32
N LEU A 56 3.65 8.70 -7.36
CA LEU A 56 2.96 10.00 -7.21
C LEU A 56 3.98 11.13 -6.98
N LEU A 57 4.94 10.98 -6.08
CA LEU A 57 5.94 12.03 -5.83
C LEU A 57 6.79 12.36 -7.07
N CYS A 58 7.05 11.37 -7.94
CA CYS A 58 7.85 11.53 -9.15
C CYS A 58 7.08 12.09 -10.36
N HIS A 59 5.83 11.67 -10.57
CA HIS A 59 5.04 12.02 -11.76
C HIS A 59 4.10 13.22 -11.52
N TRP A 60 3.72 13.45 -10.27
CA TRP A 60 2.63 14.33 -9.90
C TRP A 60 3.08 15.78 -9.61
N ASN A 61 3.76 16.40 -10.58
CA ASN A 61 3.88 17.86 -10.62
C ASN A 61 2.54 18.43 -11.12
N LEU A 62 1.58 18.61 -10.20
CA LEU A 62 0.22 19.14 -10.39
C LEU A 62 0.17 20.57 -10.95
N LYS A 63 0.51 20.74 -12.22
CA LYS A 63 0.11 21.92 -12.99
C LYS A 63 -0.63 21.60 -14.28
N GLY A 64 -0.77 20.32 -14.65
CA GLY A 64 -1.10 19.95 -16.03
C GLY A 64 -2.24 18.95 -16.26
N LEU A 65 -2.73 18.23 -15.26
CA LEU A 65 -3.82 17.27 -15.49
C LEU A 65 -5.18 17.98 -15.57
N ASN A 66 -5.44 18.55 -16.73
CA ASN A 66 -6.65 19.31 -17.04
C ASN A 66 -7.87 18.44 -17.39
N SER A 67 -7.75 17.10 -17.34
CA SER A 67 -8.88 16.19 -17.60
C SER A 67 -8.92 14.99 -16.65
N SER A 68 -10.13 14.63 -16.22
CA SER A 68 -10.41 13.47 -15.36
C SER A 68 -10.00 12.14 -15.97
N GLU A 69 -9.89 12.05 -17.30
CA GLU A 69 -9.57 10.80 -18.01
C GLU A 69 -8.07 10.50 -18.00
N ALA A 70 -7.22 11.52 -18.23
CA ALA A 70 -5.78 11.38 -18.13
C ALA A 70 -5.36 10.96 -16.71
N PHE A 71 -6.04 11.52 -15.70
CA PHE A 71 -5.83 11.15 -14.29
C PHE A 71 -6.12 9.68 -14.04
N VAL A 72 -7.26 9.20 -14.55
CA VAL A 72 -7.66 7.80 -14.33
C VAL A 72 -6.67 6.85 -15.00
N GLN A 73 -6.21 7.17 -16.21
CA GLN A 73 -5.24 6.34 -16.92
C GLN A 73 -3.89 6.28 -16.19
N GLU A 74 -3.33 7.43 -15.84
CA GLU A 74 -2.06 7.52 -15.11
C GLU A 74 -2.14 6.83 -13.75
N TRP A 75 -3.26 7.00 -13.04
CA TRP A 75 -3.51 6.31 -11.77
C TRP A 75 -3.52 4.78 -11.94
N LEU A 76 -4.19 4.28 -12.98
CA LEU A 76 -4.26 2.85 -13.26
C LEU A 76 -2.87 2.27 -13.58
N GLU A 77 -2.11 2.95 -14.43
CA GLU A 77 -0.73 2.55 -14.79
C GLU A 77 0.17 2.52 -13.56
N LEU A 78 0.14 3.60 -12.76
CA LEU A 78 0.92 3.70 -11.54
C LEU A 78 0.58 2.60 -10.52
N THR A 79 -0.71 2.30 -10.36
CA THR A 79 -1.16 1.22 -9.46
C THR A 79 -0.72 -0.15 -10.00
N GLU A 80 -0.79 -0.39 -11.31
CA GLU A 80 -0.39 -1.69 -11.86
C GLU A 80 1.13 -1.90 -11.78
N ASP A 81 1.92 -0.86 -12.02
CA ASP A 81 3.38 -0.94 -11.88
C ASP A 81 3.80 -1.06 -10.41
N GLY A 82 3.17 -0.29 -9.52
CA GLY A 82 3.42 -0.40 -8.09
C GLY A 82 3.15 -1.81 -7.55
N LYS A 83 2.12 -2.49 -8.07
CA LYS A 83 1.81 -3.89 -7.72
C LYS A 83 2.93 -4.83 -8.14
N LYS A 84 3.46 -4.68 -9.37
CA LYS A 84 4.56 -5.52 -9.87
C LYS A 84 5.82 -5.36 -9.02
N TRP A 85 6.18 -4.13 -8.67
CA TRP A 85 7.34 -3.87 -7.81
C TRP A 85 7.15 -4.43 -6.40
N ALA A 86 5.96 -4.29 -5.84
CA ALA A 86 5.64 -4.89 -4.54
C ALA A 86 5.77 -6.42 -4.58
N ASP A 87 5.24 -7.08 -5.60
CA ASP A 87 5.34 -8.54 -5.74
C ASP A 87 6.79 -9.01 -5.90
N VAL A 88 7.65 -8.23 -6.59
CA VAL A 88 9.09 -8.53 -6.74
C VAL A 88 9.82 -8.43 -5.41
N ASP A 89 9.60 -7.35 -4.65
CA ASP A 89 10.36 -7.08 -3.43
C ASP A 89 9.75 -7.72 -2.17
N PHE A 90 8.53 -8.27 -2.27
CA PHE A 90 7.84 -8.88 -1.15
C PHE A 90 8.69 -9.93 -0.42
N ASN A 91 9.30 -10.86 -1.17
CA ASN A 91 10.12 -11.93 -0.58
C ASN A 91 11.35 -11.36 0.13
N LEU A 92 12.00 -10.35 -0.47
CA LEU A 92 13.15 -9.68 0.14
C LEU A 92 12.76 -9.00 1.45
N VAL A 93 11.63 -8.29 1.47
CA VAL A 93 11.13 -7.64 2.69
C VAL A 93 10.89 -8.69 3.77
N VAL A 94 10.13 -9.75 3.46
CA VAL A 94 9.80 -10.84 4.39
C VAL A 94 11.06 -11.51 4.97
N GLU A 95 12.10 -11.71 4.16
CA GLU A 95 13.39 -12.26 4.61
C GLU A 95 14.18 -11.31 5.53
N GLN A 96 14.09 -10.00 5.28
CA GLN A 96 14.78 -8.99 6.08
C GLN A 96 14.07 -8.68 7.39
N MET A 97 12.75 -8.85 7.48
CA MET A 97 11.98 -8.52 8.69
C MET A 97 12.53 -9.22 9.96
N PRO A 98 12.80 -10.54 10.00
CA PRO A 98 13.38 -11.20 11.16
C PRO A 98 14.77 -10.66 11.53
N LEU A 99 15.60 -10.30 10.54
CA LEU A 99 16.94 -9.74 10.76
C LEU A 99 16.88 -8.39 11.47
N LEU A 100 15.79 -7.65 11.28
CA LEU A 100 15.51 -6.37 11.94
C LEU A 100 14.69 -6.53 13.23
N GLY A 101 14.43 -7.77 13.67
CA GLY A 101 13.66 -8.06 14.88
C GLY A 101 12.14 -7.97 14.72
N TRP A 102 11.64 -7.94 13.49
CA TRP A 102 10.21 -7.92 13.19
C TRP A 102 9.68 -9.33 12.94
N SER A 103 8.48 -9.61 13.45
CA SER A 103 7.76 -10.85 13.15
C SER A 103 6.66 -10.60 12.12
N CYS A 104 6.77 -11.24 10.96
CA CYS A 104 5.76 -11.11 9.90
C CYS A 104 4.35 -11.40 10.42
N LYS A 105 4.17 -12.44 11.26
CA LYS A 105 2.86 -12.85 11.81
C LYS A 105 2.12 -11.74 12.55
N ASN A 106 2.83 -10.72 13.05
CA ASN A 106 2.30 -9.71 13.95
C ASN A 106 2.56 -8.27 13.46
N ILE A 107 2.68 -8.07 12.14
CA ILE A 107 3.03 -6.77 11.52
C ILE A 107 2.15 -5.59 11.99
N LEU A 108 0.88 -5.85 12.31
CA LEU A 108 -0.07 -4.83 12.78
C LEU A 108 -0.03 -4.58 14.29
N LEU A 109 0.72 -5.38 15.04
CA LEU A 109 0.86 -5.24 16.48
C LEU A 109 2.01 -4.27 16.79
N SER A 110 1.83 -3.44 17.81
CA SER A 110 2.92 -2.64 18.38
C SER A 110 4.06 -3.55 18.89
N THR A 111 5.28 -3.04 19.03
CA THR A 111 6.42 -3.81 19.58
C THR A 111 6.09 -4.47 20.92
N GLN A 112 5.31 -3.79 21.77
CA GLN A 112 4.87 -4.32 23.06
C GLN A 112 3.89 -5.48 22.91
N GLU A 113 2.94 -5.39 21.97
CA GLU A 113 2.01 -6.47 21.66
C GLU A 113 2.73 -7.64 20.98
N GLN A 114 3.64 -7.38 20.04
CA GLN A 114 4.46 -8.41 19.40
C GLN A 114 5.23 -9.25 20.42
N ALA A 115 5.87 -8.61 21.40
CA ALA A 115 6.55 -9.29 22.50
C ALA A 115 5.57 -10.19 23.28
N ARG A 116 4.40 -9.65 23.67
CA ARG A 116 3.39 -10.40 24.42
C ARG A 116 2.90 -11.65 23.68
N TYR A 117 2.73 -11.57 22.36
CA TYR A 117 2.30 -12.70 21.54
C TYR A 117 3.43 -13.67 21.19
N SER A 118 4.70 -13.23 21.14
CA SER A 118 5.81 -14.16 20.92
C SER A 118 5.99 -15.10 22.12
N PHE A 119 5.81 -14.61 23.35
CA PHE A 119 5.88 -15.45 24.56
C PHE A 119 4.77 -16.50 24.68
N LEU A 120 3.65 -16.32 23.95
CA LEU A 120 2.53 -17.27 23.96
C LEU A 120 2.66 -18.35 22.89
N ALA A 121 3.52 -18.16 21.88
CA ALA A 121 3.69 -19.12 20.79
C ALA A 121 4.63 -20.30 21.13
N ASP A 122 5.34 -20.23 22.26
CA ASP A 122 6.27 -21.24 22.76
C ASP A 122 5.66 -22.19 23.83
N LEU A 123 4.33 -22.15 24.02
CA LEU A 123 3.52 -22.98 24.94
C LEU A 123 2.62 -23.93 24.14
#